data_AF-A0AAU6XX87-F1
#
_entry.id   AF-A0AAU6XX87-F1
#
_cell.length_a   1.000
_cell.length_b   1.000
_cell.length_c   1.000
_cell.angle_alpha   90.00
_cell.angle_beta   90.00
_cell.angle_gamma   90.00
#
_symmetry.space_group_name_H-M   'P 1'
#
loop_
_entity.id
_entity.type
_entity.pdbx_description
1 polymer ?
#
loop_
_entity_poly.entity_id
_entity_poly.type
_entity_poly.pdbx_seq_one_letter_code
_entity_poly.pdbx_strand_id
1 'polypeptide(L)'
;MTQQIFNERELPLAELEKIGLAKDGKLQIEPGALQALLAGRRTEMVRLADLSMDGFHIAQLDAKLSLRPDANGKPELLLHPIYKEAEYPEFLTDVEAEELQKGQAVNIRKIIKDEKGKPKDILVEYDPETREFIITDTEKIIVPDLINNEKLTMEQKERYRKGKSVELPDDTIIQFSGGDSHGIRSNKLALVASILVDGGLSFMLYKGLHALLGEKQDEKERARMSPGYRQALEDMREQNASKATLPDFAMKDEYSRGYSRSGISR
;
A
#
# COMPACT_ATOMS: atom_id res chain seq x y z
N MET A 1 6.43 -8.03 -8.15
CA MET A 1 5.36 -7.02 -8.34
C MET A 1 4.85 -6.68 -6.95
N THR A 2 4.73 -5.40 -6.62
CA THR A 2 4.03 -4.93 -5.41
C THR A 2 2.60 -5.49 -5.45
N GLN A 3 2.05 -5.96 -4.33
CA GLN A 3 0.69 -6.48 -4.33
C GLN A 3 -0.30 -5.34 -4.65
N GLN A 4 -0.70 -5.27 -5.92
CA GLN A 4 -1.64 -4.27 -6.42
C GLN A 4 -3.06 -4.72 -6.08
N ILE A 5 -3.79 -3.87 -5.39
CA ILE A 5 -5.22 -4.05 -5.10
C ILE A 5 -6.05 -3.50 -6.25
N PHE A 6 -5.55 -2.46 -6.92
CA PHE A 6 -6.21 -1.82 -8.05
C PHE A 6 -5.43 -2.04 -9.35
N ASN A 7 -6.16 -2.13 -10.46
CA ASN A 7 -5.59 -2.19 -11.80
C ASN A 7 -5.34 -0.76 -12.30
N GLU A 8 -4.16 -0.49 -12.84
CA GLU A 8 -3.81 0.81 -13.42
C GLU A 8 -4.79 1.26 -14.51
N ARG A 9 -5.36 0.32 -15.28
CA ARG A 9 -6.34 0.60 -16.34
C ARG A 9 -7.71 1.03 -15.82
N GLU A 10 -7.98 0.79 -14.54
CA GLU A 10 -9.25 1.13 -13.88
C GLU A 10 -9.17 2.44 -13.10
N LEU A 11 -8.02 3.10 -13.11
CA LEU A 11 -7.84 4.39 -12.43
C LEU A 11 -8.86 5.42 -12.96
N PRO A 12 -9.41 6.28 -12.08
CA PRO A 12 -10.41 7.27 -12.46
C PRO A 12 -9.76 8.42 -13.21
N LEU A 13 -9.44 8.22 -14.50
CA LEU A 13 -8.69 9.17 -15.33
C LEU A 13 -9.33 10.57 -15.33
N ALA A 14 -10.66 10.66 -15.42
CA ALA A 14 -11.36 11.95 -15.39
C ALA A 14 -11.13 12.73 -14.08
N GLU A 15 -11.08 12.05 -12.93
CA GLU A 15 -10.80 12.70 -11.65
C GLU A 15 -9.33 13.07 -11.51
N LEU A 16 -8.43 12.23 -12.03
CA LEU A 16 -6.99 12.53 -12.07
C LEU A 16 -6.69 13.74 -12.98
N GLU A 17 -7.39 13.90 -14.10
CA GLU A 17 -7.29 15.07 -14.98
C GLU A 17 -7.72 16.36 -14.26
N LYS A 18 -8.79 16.33 -13.46
CA LYS A 18 -9.26 17.49 -12.69
C LYS A 18 -8.23 18.03 -11.68
N ILE A 19 -7.26 17.21 -11.28
CA ILE A 19 -6.22 17.58 -10.32
C ILE A 19 -4.81 17.61 -10.93
N GLY A 20 -4.71 17.62 -12.26
CA GLY A 20 -3.44 17.74 -12.98
C GLY A 20 -2.54 16.50 -12.91
N LEU A 21 -3.09 15.34 -12.54
CA LEU A 21 -2.38 14.05 -12.48
C LEU A 21 -2.63 13.16 -13.68
N ALA A 22 -3.39 13.64 -14.66
CA ALA A 22 -3.51 13.03 -15.96
C ALA A 22 -3.73 14.13 -17.01
N LYS A 23 -3.36 13.83 -18.26
CA LYS A 23 -3.60 14.68 -19.42
C LYS A 23 -3.69 13.85 -20.68
N ASP A 24 -4.71 14.10 -21.51
CA ASP A 24 -4.93 13.42 -22.79
C ASP A 24 -4.95 11.88 -22.63
N GLY A 25 -5.57 11.39 -21.53
CA GLY A 25 -5.63 9.97 -21.19
C GLY A 25 -4.31 9.34 -20.73
N LYS A 26 -3.27 10.13 -20.44
CA LYS A 26 -1.98 9.66 -19.90
C LYS A 26 -1.80 10.12 -18.46
N LEU A 27 -1.34 9.21 -17.61
CA LEU A 27 -1.00 9.53 -16.22
C LEU A 27 0.22 10.45 -16.14
N GLN A 28 0.14 11.43 -15.25
CA GLN A 28 1.21 12.35 -14.87
C GLN A 28 1.49 12.19 -13.36
N ILE A 29 1.73 10.95 -12.95
CA ILE A 29 1.93 10.56 -11.55
C ILE A 29 3.35 10.00 -11.40
N GLU A 30 4.06 10.47 -10.37
CA GLU A 30 5.37 9.92 -10.03
C GLU A 30 5.28 8.42 -9.72
N PRO A 31 6.24 7.58 -10.16
CA PRO A 31 6.15 6.12 -10.03
C PRO A 31 5.88 5.62 -8.60
N GLY A 32 6.47 6.26 -7.59
CA GLY A 32 6.25 5.92 -6.18
C GLY A 32 4.82 6.20 -5.72
N ALA A 33 4.25 7.33 -6.14
CA ALA A 33 2.86 7.68 -5.84
C ALA A 33 1.89 6.72 -6.56
N LEU A 34 2.14 6.40 -7.83
CA LEU A 34 1.34 5.41 -8.56
C LEU A 34 1.39 4.04 -7.88
N GLN A 35 2.57 3.58 -7.47
CA GLN A 35 2.73 2.32 -6.75
C GLN A 35 1.95 2.30 -5.43
N ALA A 36 1.98 3.39 -4.66
CA ALA A 36 1.22 3.52 -3.42
C ALA A 36 -0.29 3.46 -3.67
N LEU A 37 -0.79 4.24 -4.66
CA LEU A 37 -2.20 4.25 -5.05
C LEU A 37 -2.70 2.87 -5.46
N LEU A 38 -1.97 2.17 -6.34
CA LEU A 38 -2.36 0.84 -6.81
C LEU A 38 -2.34 -0.21 -5.69
N ALA A 39 -1.53 -0.01 -4.65
CA ALA A 39 -1.51 -0.84 -3.45
C ALA A 39 -2.58 -0.43 -2.41
N GLY A 40 -3.43 0.56 -2.71
CA GLY A 40 -4.44 1.11 -1.80
C GLY A 40 -3.86 1.85 -0.60
N ARG A 41 -2.63 2.37 -0.73
CA ARG A 41 -1.92 3.13 0.29
C ARG A 41 -2.04 4.62 0.04
N ARG A 42 -1.70 5.42 1.06
CA ARG A 42 -1.53 6.86 0.88
C ARG A 42 -0.23 7.16 0.15
N THR A 43 -0.21 8.19 -0.68
CA THR A 43 1.03 8.69 -1.30
C THR A 43 1.85 9.53 -0.31
N GLU A 44 3.09 9.85 -0.69
CA GLU A 44 3.76 11.04 -0.16
C GLU A 44 2.98 12.31 -0.54
N MET A 45 3.33 13.44 0.08
CA MET A 45 2.73 14.74 -0.27
C MET A 45 2.95 15.05 -1.76
N VAL A 46 1.86 15.28 -2.49
CA VAL A 46 1.88 15.65 -3.90
C VAL A 46 1.44 17.10 -4.04
N ARG A 47 2.19 17.88 -4.82
CA ARG A 47 1.79 19.23 -5.23
C ARG A 47 0.90 19.12 -6.45
N LEU A 48 -0.39 19.32 -6.25
CA LEU A 48 -1.40 19.39 -7.29
C LEU A 48 -1.44 20.82 -7.82
N ALA A 49 -1.58 20.98 -9.14
CA ALA A 49 -1.62 22.28 -9.80
C ALA A 49 -2.82 22.36 -10.74
N ASP A 50 -3.32 23.58 -10.93
CA ASP A 50 -4.42 23.90 -11.83
C ASP A 50 -5.69 23.07 -11.61
N LEU A 51 -6.04 22.82 -10.34
CA LEU A 51 -7.20 22.00 -10.01
C LEU A 51 -8.48 22.70 -10.48
N SER A 52 -9.34 21.95 -11.16
CA SER A 52 -10.62 22.44 -11.68
C SER A 52 -11.75 21.55 -11.19
N MET A 53 -12.46 22.01 -10.16
CA MET A 53 -13.56 21.28 -9.52
C MET A 53 -14.80 22.16 -9.48
N ASP A 54 -15.89 21.72 -10.11
CA ASP A 54 -17.24 22.30 -9.99
C ASP A 54 -17.30 23.85 -10.10
N GLY A 55 -16.56 24.42 -11.06
CA GLY A 55 -16.53 25.87 -11.30
C GLY A 55 -15.56 26.67 -10.42
N PHE A 56 -14.85 26.00 -9.52
CA PHE A 56 -13.75 26.56 -8.73
C PHE A 56 -12.41 26.14 -9.31
N HIS A 57 -11.51 27.13 -9.41
CA HIS A 57 -10.14 26.91 -9.79
C HIS A 57 -9.23 27.12 -8.59
N ILE A 58 -8.44 26.11 -8.26
CA ILE A 58 -7.41 26.18 -7.23
C ILE A 58 -6.07 26.07 -7.96
N ALA A 59 -5.30 27.16 -7.95
CA ALA A 59 -4.01 27.20 -8.65
C ALA A 59 -3.04 26.11 -8.16
N GLN A 60 -3.08 25.83 -6.85
CA GLN A 60 -2.24 24.81 -6.25
C GLN A 60 -2.84 24.28 -4.95
N LEU A 61 -2.67 22.98 -4.70
CA LEU A 61 -2.97 22.32 -3.44
C LEU A 61 -1.90 21.27 -3.14
N ASP A 62 -1.36 21.27 -1.93
CA ASP A 62 -0.53 20.17 -1.45
C ASP A 62 -1.44 19.17 -0.71
N ALA A 63 -1.45 17.92 -1.17
CA ALA A 63 -2.27 16.86 -0.58
C ALA A 63 -1.60 15.49 -0.71
N LYS A 64 -1.90 14.58 0.21
CA LYS A 64 -1.70 13.14 -0.01
C LYS A 64 -2.91 12.56 -0.73
N LEU A 65 -2.71 11.44 -1.41
CA LEU A 65 -3.75 10.79 -2.21
C LEU A 65 -3.92 9.34 -1.77
N SER A 66 -5.11 8.77 -1.91
CA SER A 66 -5.32 7.33 -1.77
C SER A 66 -6.45 6.84 -2.69
N LEU A 67 -6.51 5.53 -2.93
CA LEU A 67 -7.64 4.89 -3.58
C LEU A 67 -8.41 4.00 -2.60
N ARG A 68 -9.73 4.00 -2.73
CA ARG A 68 -10.60 3.00 -2.08
C ARG A 68 -11.62 2.45 -3.10
N PRO A 69 -12.14 1.23 -2.92
CA PRO A 69 -13.25 0.76 -3.73
C PRO A 69 -14.53 1.57 -3.40
N ASP A 70 -15.24 2.01 -4.44
CA ASP A 70 -16.58 2.58 -4.35
C ASP A 70 -17.64 1.47 -4.12
N ALA A 71 -18.93 1.86 -4.10
CA ALA A 71 -20.05 0.92 -3.94
C ALA A 71 -20.13 -0.17 -5.03
N ASN A 72 -19.52 0.07 -6.20
CA ASN A 72 -19.46 -0.87 -7.32
C ASN A 72 -18.11 -1.61 -7.39
N GLY A 73 -17.21 -1.39 -6.42
CA GLY A 73 -15.86 -1.94 -6.41
C GLY A 73 -14.85 -1.24 -7.31
N LYS A 74 -15.21 -0.09 -7.92
CA LYS A 74 -14.30 0.69 -8.77
C LYS A 74 -13.40 1.59 -7.93
N PRO A 75 -12.19 1.94 -8.39
CA PRO A 75 -11.31 2.82 -7.64
C PRO A 75 -11.87 4.25 -7.57
N GLU A 76 -12.13 4.72 -6.35
CA GLU A 76 -12.46 6.11 -6.02
C GLU A 76 -11.19 6.80 -5.49
N LEU A 77 -10.88 7.97 -6.07
CA LEU A 77 -9.78 8.81 -5.64
C LEU A 77 -10.17 9.67 -4.44
N LEU A 78 -9.33 9.66 -3.41
CA LEU A 78 -9.46 10.51 -2.22
C LEU A 78 -8.28 11.46 -2.12
N LEU A 79 -8.59 12.71 -1.78
CA LEU A 79 -7.61 13.75 -1.46
C LEU A 79 -7.56 13.95 0.05
N HIS A 80 -6.35 14.00 0.59
CA HIS A 80 -6.05 14.28 1.99
C HIS A 80 -5.27 15.60 2.05
N PRO A 81 -5.95 16.75 2.07
CA PRO A 81 -5.29 18.05 2.17
C PRO A 81 -4.68 18.25 3.56
N ILE A 82 -3.89 19.32 3.71
CA ILE A 82 -3.39 19.74 5.03
C ILE A 82 -4.52 20.44 5.79
N TYR A 83 -5.13 19.73 6.75
CA TYR A 83 -6.18 20.28 7.59
C TYR A 83 -5.63 21.31 8.58
N LYS A 84 -6.46 22.29 8.96
CA LYS A 84 -6.09 23.28 9.99
C LYS A 84 -5.99 22.62 11.36
N GLU A 85 -6.99 21.82 11.70
CA GLU A 85 -7.12 21.09 12.97
C GLU A 85 -7.57 19.67 12.65
N ALA A 86 -7.10 18.70 13.44
CA ALA A 86 -7.48 17.31 13.26
C ALA A 86 -8.81 17.04 13.96
N GLU A 87 -9.73 16.37 13.26
CA GLU A 87 -10.98 15.90 13.86
C GLU A 87 -10.74 14.58 14.59
N TYR A 88 -11.13 14.52 15.86
CA TYR A 88 -10.92 13.33 16.67
C TYR A 88 -12.00 12.29 16.32
N PRO A 89 -11.63 11.04 15.98
CA PRO A 89 -12.60 9.98 15.81
C PRO A 89 -13.41 9.77 17.09
N GLU A 90 -14.75 9.66 16.99
CA GLU A 90 -15.66 9.59 18.14
C GLU A 90 -15.35 8.43 19.13
N PHE A 91 -14.71 7.37 18.63
CA PHE A 91 -14.34 6.21 19.45
C PHE A 91 -12.99 6.37 20.18
N LEU A 92 -12.23 7.44 19.90
CA LEU A 92 -11.05 7.80 20.68
C LEU A 92 -11.45 8.72 21.83
N THR A 93 -10.77 8.54 22.95
CA THR A 93 -10.75 9.55 24.01
C THR A 93 -9.79 10.67 23.64
N ASP A 94 -9.99 11.86 24.22
CA ASP A 94 -9.09 13.01 24.00
C ASP A 94 -7.64 12.66 24.34
N VAL A 95 -7.41 11.88 25.40
CA VAL A 95 -6.07 11.42 25.81
C VAL A 95 -5.43 10.54 24.73
N GLU A 96 -6.16 9.55 24.22
CA GLU A 96 -5.67 8.66 23.15
C GLU A 96 -5.33 9.44 21.87
N ALA A 97 -6.19 10.38 21.49
CA ALA A 97 -5.97 11.23 20.33
C ALA A 97 -4.74 12.15 20.51
N GLU A 98 -4.59 12.75 21.69
CA GLU A 98 -3.42 13.57 22.02
C GLU A 98 -2.11 12.77 22.05
N GLU A 99 -2.13 11.53 22.57
CA GLU A 99 -0.96 10.64 22.58
C GLU A 99 -0.46 10.35 21.16
N LEU A 100 -1.37 10.10 20.23
CA LEU A 100 -1.04 9.93 18.81
C LEU A 100 -0.49 11.22 18.19
N GLN A 101 -1.15 12.36 18.44
CA GLN A 101 -0.71 13.65 17.90
C GLN A 101 0.68 14.09 18.39
N LYS A 102 0.98 13.82 19.67
CA LYS A 102 2.28 14.14 20.28
C LYS A 102 3.35 13.11 19.91
N GLY A 103 3.01 12.04 19.18
CA GLY A 103 3.91 10.95 18.84
C GLY A 103 4.34 10.10 20.04
N GLN A 104 3.57 10.13 21.13
CA GLN A 104 3.79 9.31 22.32
C GLN A 104 3.30 7.87 22.10
N ALA A 105 2.27 7.71 21.28
CA ALA A 105 1.84 6.43 20.72
C ALA A 105 2.04 6.45 19.20
N VAL A 106 2.60 5.37 18.64
CA VAL A 106 2.72 5.22 17.17
C VAL A 106 1.37 4.88 16.56
N ASN A 107 0.61 4.02 17.22
CA ASN A 107 -0.75 3.67 16.86
C ASN A 107 -1.52 3.21 18.10
N ILE A 108 -2.85 3.24 17.98
CA ILE A 108 -3.78 2.72 18.99
C ILE A 108 -4.69 1.69 18.34
N ARG A 109 -4.83 0.53 18.96
CA ARG A 109 -5.74 -0.53 18.50
C ARG A 109 -7.09 -0.41 19.19
N LYS A 110 -8.18 -0.48 18.43
CA LYS A 110 -9.56 -0.46 18.93
C LYS A 110 -10.39 -1.57 18.29
N ILE A 111 -11.39 -2.05 19.01
CA ILE A 111 -12.48 -2.84 18.40
C ILE A 111 -13.69 -1.91 18.32
N ILE A 112 -14.12 -1.58 17.10
CA ILE A 112 -15.30 -0.76 16.83
C ILE A 112 -16.42 -1.62 16.23
N LYS A 113 -17.60 -1.04 16.02
CA LYS A 113 -18.66 -1.67 15.24
C LYS A 113 -18.68 -1.10 13.82
N ASP A 114 -18.78 -1.96 12.81
CA ASP A 114 -19.02 -1.52 11.44
C ASP A 114 -20.48 -1.05 11.25
N GLU A 115 -20.81 -0.57 10.05
CA GLU A 115 -22.16 -0.12 9.68
C GLU A 115 -23.23 -1.21 9.85
N LYS A 116 -22.84 -2.49 9.87
CA LYS A 116 -23.72 -3.66 10.07
C LYS A 116 -23.72 -4.13 11.53
N GLY A 117 -23.10 -3.38 12.43
CA GLY A 117 -23.00 -3.68 13.86
C GLY A 117 -22.01 -4.80 14.22
N LYS A 118 -21.21 -5.30 13.26
CA LYS A 118 -20.22 -6.35 13.49
C LYS A 118 -18.95 -5.77 14.11
N PRO A 119 -18.28 -6.50 15.02
CA PRO A 119 -17.00 -6.07 15.58
C PRO A 119 -15.94 -5.99 14.47
N LYS A 120 -15.17 -4.91 14.48
CA LYS A 120 -14.10 -4.65 13.53
C LYS A 120 -12.86 -4.19 14.31
N ASP A 121 -11.75 -4.90 14.13
CA ASP A 121 -10.47 -4.60 14.77
C ASP A 121 -9.68 -3.62 13.90
N ILE A 122 -9.39 -2.44 14.45
CA ILE A 122 -8.75 -1.33 13.74
C ILE A 122 -7.47 -0.86 14.43
N LEU A 123 -6.56 -0.31 13.62
CA LEU A 123 -5.44 0.52 14.06
C LEU A 123 -5.71 1.96 13.71
N VAL A 124 -5.34 2.85 14.62
CA VAL A 124 -5.46 4.30 14.45
C VAL A 124 -4.08 4.91 14.56
N GLU A 125 -3.67 5.62 13.52
CA GLU A 125 -2.43 6.38 13.44
C GLU A 125 -2.75 7.87 13.27
N TYR A 126 -1.77 8.74 13.53
CA TYR A 126 -1.88 10.16 13.22
C TYR A 126 -0.87 10.54 12.14
N ASP A 127 -1.35 11.19 11.08
CA ASP A 127 -0.51 11.75 10.02
C ASP A 127 -0.25 13.23 10.30
N PRO A 128 0.97 13.60 10.72
CA PRO A 128 1.29 14.98 11.06
C PRO A 128 1.37 15.89 9.83
N GLU A 129 1.54 15.34 8.61
CA GLU A 129 1.64 16.14 7.39
C GLU A 129 0.26 16.66 6.95
N THR A 130 -0.77 15.82 7.05
CA THR A 130 -2.15 16.19 6.71
C THR A 130 -2.96 16.64 7.93
N ARG A 131 -2.45 16.40 9.15
CA ARG A 131 -3.17 16.58 10.43
C ARG A 131 -4.45 15.76 10.49
N GLU A 132 -4.34 14.48 10.15
CA GLU A 132 -5.48 13.58 10.06
C GLU A 132 -5.23 12.28 10.81
N PHE A 133 -6.30 11.66 11.35
CA PHE A 133 -6.24 10.32 11.89
C PHE A 133 -6.48 9.28 10.80
N ILE A 134 -5.59 8.31 10.70
CA ILE A 134 -5.65 7.22 9.73
C ILE A 134 -6.19 5.98 10.41
N ILE A 135 -7.28 5.43 9.86
CA ILE A 135 -7.93 4.23 10.38
C ILE A 135 -7.67 3.07 9.43
N THR A 136 -6.96 2.06 9.90
CA THR A 136 -6.68 0.84 9.16
C THR A 136 -7.46 -0.33 9.73
N ASP A 137 -8.12 -1.08 8.86
CA ASP A 137 -8.70 -2.38 9.20
C ASP A 137 -7.60 -3.44 9.31
N THR A 138 -7.43 -4.02 10.51
CA THR A 138 -6.32 -4.94 10.79
C THR A 138 -6.40 -6.23 9.97
N GLU A 139 -7.61 -6.64 9.57
CA GLU A 139 -7.81 -7.83 8.71
C GLU A 139 -7.34 -7.60 7.27
N LYS A 140 -7.27 -6.34 6.83
CA LYS A 140 -6.81 -5.96 5.49
C LYS A 140 -5.30 -5.74 5.43
N ILE A 141 -4.60 -5.81 6.56
CA ILE A 141 -3.14 -5.65 6.60
C ILE A 141 -2.49 -6.88 5.98
N ILE A 142 -1.75 -6.63 4.90
CA ILE A 142 -0.91 -7.62 4.25
C ILE A 142 0.32 -7.86 5.14
N VAL A 143 0.46 -9.10 5.62
CA VAL A 143 1.56 -9.51 6.50
C VAL A 143 2.59 -10.32 5.69
N PRO A 144 3.87 -9.89 5.63
CA PRO A 144 4.92 -10.66 4.99
C PRO A 144 5.12 -12.05 5.64
N ASP A 145 5.44 -13.05 4.81
CA ASP A 145 5.92 -14.35 5.27
C ASP A 145 7.42 -14.33 5.54
N LEU A 146 8.17 -13.63 4.68
CA LEU A 146 9.60 -13.42 4.83
C LEU A 146 9.96 -11.95 4.64
N ILE A 147 11.03 -11.54 5.31
CA ILE A 147 11.70 -10.25 5.12
C ILE A 147 13.19 -10.54 5.09
N ASN A 148 13.89 -10.14 4.01
CA ASN A 148 15.31 -10.42 3.84
C ASN A 148 15.65 -11.91 4.01
N ASN A 149 14.81 -12.80 3.48
CA ASN A 149 14.88 -14.26 3.67
C ASN A 149 14.74 -14.78 5.11
N GLU A 150 14.49 -13.90 6.07
CA GLU A 150 14.11 -14.30 7.43
C GLU A 150 12.60 -14.55 7.50
N LYS A 151 12.22 -15.73 8.00
CA LYS A 151 10.81 -16.13 8.12
C LYS A 151 10.19 -15.52 9.37
N LEU A 152 9.05 -14.84 9.21
CA LEU A 152 8.29 -14.36 10.35
C LEU A 152 7.59 -15.53 11.07
N THR A 153 7.74 -15.59 12.39
CA THR A 153 6.98 -16.50 13.24
C THR A 153 5.51 -16.10 13.29
N MET A 154 4.62 -17.01 13.72
CA MET A 154 3.21 -16.68 13.87
C MET A 154 2.99 -15.54 14.87
N GLU A 155 3.76 -15.49 15.96
CA GLU A 155 3.70 -14.39 16.92
C GLU A 155 4.14 -13.06 16.30
N GLN A 156 5.24 -13.06 15.54
CA GLN A 156 5.71 -11.86 14.83
C GLN A 156 4.66 -11.37 13.83
N LYS A 157 4.03 -12.26 13.07
CA LYS A 157 2.93 -11.90 12.16
C LYS A 157 1.75 -11.26 12.87
N GLU A 158 1.34 -11.82 14.02
CA GLU A 158 0.27 -11.25 14.84
C GLU A 158 0.65 -9.88 15.42
N ARG A 159 1.91 -9.71 15.84
CA ARG A 159 2.42 -8.42 16.33
C ARG A 159 2.40 -7.38 15.21
N TYR A 160 2.92 -7.71 14.03
CA TYR A 160 2.93 -6.83 12.86
C TYR A 160 1.52 -6.41 12.47
N ARG A 161 0.57 -7.36 12.38
CA ARG A 161 -0.85 -7.08 12.09
C ARG A 161 -1.49 -6.14 13.13
N LYS A 162 -1.03 -6.19 14.38
CA LYS A 162 -1.50 -5.32 15.47
C LYS A 162 -0.70 -4.01 15.57
N GLY A 163 0.03 -3.62 14.52
CA GLY A 163 0.77 -2.36 14.47
C GLY A 163 2.01 -2.32 15.36
N LYS A 164 2.44 -3.45 15.93
CA LYS A 164 3.63 -3.51 16.78
C LYS A 164 4.88 -3.74 15.94
N SER A 165 6.00 -3.20 16.42
CA SER A 165 7.30 -3.50 15.82
C SER A 165 7.67 -4.97 16.00
N VAL A 166 8.35 -5.49 14.97
CA VAL A 166 8.86 -6.85 14.87
C VAL A 166 10.33 -6.77 14.50
N GLU A 167 11.18 -7.36 15.32
CA GLU A 167 12.60 -7.54 15.07
C GLU A 167 12.87 -8.96 14.56
N LEU A 168 13.74 -9.06 13.55
CA LEU A 168 14.12 -10.29 12.88
C LEU A 168 15.56 -10.69 13.24
N PRO A 169 15.97 -11.95 12.97
CA PRO A 169 17.31 -12.43 13.32
C PRO A 169 18.49 -11.66 12.70
N ASP A 170 18.25 -10.93 11.60
CA ASP A 170 19.26 -10.10 10.92
C ASP A 170 19.25 -8.63 11.41
N ASP A 171 18.67 -8.38 12.59
CA ASP A 171 18.45 -7.07 13.22
C ASP A 171 17.55 -6.13 12.40
N THR A 172 16.84 -6.64 11.38
CA THR A 172 15.83 -5.86 10.67
C THR A 172 14.61 -5.70 11.56
N ILE A 173 14.22 -4.45 11.81
CA ILE A 173 12.99 -4.12 12.52
C ILE A 173 12.00 -3.54 11.51
N ILE A 174 10.77 -4.05 11.55
CA ILE A 174 9.66 -3.60 10.71
C ILE A 174 8.44 -3.25 11.55
N GLN A 175 7.62 -2.33 11.04
CA GLN A 175 6.32 -2.00 11.61
C GLN A 175 5.34 -1.63 10.49
N PHE A 176 4.10 -2.09 10.56
CA PHE A 176 3.05 -1.62 9.67
C PHE A 176 2.79 -0.12 9.89
N SER A 177 2.51 0.62 8.81
CA SER A 177 2.00 2.00 8.91
C SER A 177 1.06 2.30 7.75
N GLY A 178 -0.20 2.62 8.06
CA GLY A 178 -1.21 3.00 7.07
C GLY A 178 -1.00 4.40 6.48
N GLY A 179 -0.23 5.25 7.17
CA GLY A 179 0.16 6.59 6.69
C GLY A 179 1.41 6.63 5.83
N ASP A 180 2.16 5.52 5.75
CA ASP A 180 3.37 5.44 4.96
C ASP A 180 3.08 4.97 3.53
N SER A 181 3.73 5.56 2.53
CA SER A 181 3.54 5.17 1.12
C SER A 181 3.98 3.75 0.82
N HIS A 182 4.91 3.21 1.61
CA HIS A 182 5.32 1.82 1.53
C HIS A 182 4.42 0.88 2.33
N GLY A 183 3.51 1.39 3.17
CA GLY A 183 2.68 0.58 4.07
C GLY A 183 3.48 -0.11 5.19
N ILE A 184 4.79 0.15 5.25
CA ILE A 184 5.74 -0.47 6.17
C ILE A 184 6.85 0.54 6.47
N ARG A 185 7.25 0.61 7.73
CA ARG A 185 8.42 1.37 8.20
C ARG A 185 9.49 0.40 8.66
N SER A 186 10.75 0.80 8.54
CA SER A 186 11.86 -0.07 8.94
C SER A 186 13.10 0.71 9.39
N ASN A 187 13.90 0.04 10.23
CA ASN A 187 15.25 0.49 10.54
C ASN A 187 16.24 0.31 9.37
N LYS A 188 15.83 -0.26 8.24
CA LYS A 188 16.61 -0.35 7.00
C LYS A 188 16.02 0.55 5.92
N LEU A 189 16.85 1.03 4.99
CA LEU A 189 16.41 1.82 3.83
C LEU A 189 15.80 0.97 2.71
N ALA A 190 16.13 -0.31 2.66
CA ALA A 190 15.59 -1.24 1.69
C ALA A 190 15.40 -2.61 2.33
N LEU A 191 14.38 -3.33 1.88
CA LEU A 191 14.14 -4.72 2.26
C LEU A 191 13.48 -5.48 1.09
N VAL A 192 13.61 -6.79 1.12
CA VAL A 192 12.83 -7.68 0.23
C VAL A 192 11.81 -8.42 1.10
N ALA A 193 10.53 -8.15 0.89
CA ALA A 193 9.45 -8.88 1.53
C ALA A 193 8.91 -9.96 0.59
N SER A 194 8.48 -11.09 1.14
CA SER A 194 7.83 -12.14 0.36
C SER A 194 6.55 -12.60 1.03
N ILE A 195 5.56 -12.96 0.23
CA ILE A 195 4.29 -13.56 0.67
C ILE A 195 4.09 -14.86 -0.08
N LEU A 196 3.62 -15.89 0.61
CA LEU A 196 3.19 -17.16 0.04
C LEU A 196 1.75 -17.00 -0.47
N VAL A 197 1.59 -17.06 -1.79
CA VAL A 197 0.29 -16.97 -2.47
C VAL A 197 0.17 -18.14 -3.43
N ASP A 198 -0.91 -18.93 -3.32
CA ASP A 198 -1.26 -20.04 -4.22
C ASP A 198 -0.12 -21.06 -4.45
N GLY A 199 0.70 -21.30 -3.42
CA GLY A 199 1.81 -22.25 -3.48
C GLY A 199 3.11 -21.69 -4.08
N GLY A 200 3.17 -20.40 -4.41
CA GLY A 200 4.37 -19.70 -4.86
C GLY A 200 4.75 -18.51 -3.96
N LEU A 201 6.02 -18.10 -4.03
CA LEU A 201 6.49 -16.88 -3.38
C LEU A 201 6.29 -15.67 -4.31
N SER A 202 5.65 -14.63 -3.80
CA SER A 202 5.60 -13.32 -4.45
C SER A 202 6.51 -12.35 -3.72
N PHE A 203 7.48 -11.78 -4.43
CA PHE A 203 8.47 -10.86 -3.87
C PHE A 203 8.09 -9.39 -4.10
N MET A 204 8.40 -8.57 -3.10
CA MET A 204 8.27 -7.12 -3.09
C MET A 204 9.58 -6.50 -2.65
N LEU A 205 10.17 -5.67 -3.52
CA LEU A 205 11.34 -4.88 -3.20
C LEU A 205 10.91 -3.49 -2.73
N TYR A 206 11.29 -3.15 -1.51
CA TYR A 206 11.10 -1.82 -0.94
C TYR A 206 12.43 -1.06 -0.96
N LYS A 207 12.39 0.23 -1.29
CA LYS A 207 13.55 1.12 -1.32
C LYS A 207 13.13 2.49 -0.80
N GLY A 208 14.04 3.20 -0.13
CA GLY A 208 13.73 4.51 0.43
C GLY A 208 12.73 4.43 1.59
N LEU A 209 12.74 3.34 2.35
CA LEU A 209 11.84 3.17 3.48
C LEU A 209 12.04 4.26 4.53
N HIS A 210 10.93 4.75 5.06
CA HIS A 210 10.96 5.64 6.21
C HIS A 210 11.33 4.89 7.49
N ALA A 211 11.93 5.63 8.42
CA ALA A 211 12.32 5.10 9.72
C ALA A 211 11.09 4.76 10.57
N LEU A 212 11.30 3.91 11.58
CA LEU A 212 10.34 3.70 12.66
C LEU A 212 10.03 5.04 13.34
N LEU A 213 8.76 5.23 13.72
CA LEU A 213 8.33 6.48 14.34
C LEU A 213 9.00 6.64 15.72
N GLY A 214 9.51 7.85 16.01
CA GLY A 214 10.12 8.16 17.30
C GLY A 214 11.58 7.69 17.47
N GLU A 215 12.16 6.99 16.50
CA GLU A 215 13.55 6.54 16.58
C GLU A 215 14.51 7.45 15.82
N LYS A 216 15.55 7.95 16.50
CA LYS A 216 16.70 8.57 15.84
C LYS A 216 17.62 7.45 15.37
N GLN A 217 17.80 7.34 14.05
CA GLN A 217 18.63 6.30 13.46
C GLN A 217 19.68 6.91 12.53
N ASP A 218 20.89 6.37 12.58
CA ASP A 218 22.01 6.77 11.73
C ASP A 218 21.80 6.30 10.29
N GLU A 219 21.85 7.21 9.33
CA GLU A 219 21.58 6.92 7.92
C GLU A 219 22.53 5.87 7.33
N LYS A 220 23.79 5.83 7.76
CA LYS A 220 24.77 4.84 7.28
C LYS A 220 24.44 3.46 7.80
N GLU A 221 23.99 3.35 9.06
CA GLU A 221 23.52 2.07 9.61
C GLU A 221 22.27 1.57 8.89
N ARG A 222 21.31 2.46 8.60
CA ARG A 222 20.08 2.09 7.86
C ARG A 222 20.38 1.65 6.42
N ALA A 223 21.45 2.15 5.82
CA ALA A 223 21.89 1.78 4.48
C ALA A 223 22.59 0.40 4.42
N ARG A 224 22.98 -0.19 5.56
CA ARG A 224 23.63 -1.50 5.57
C ARG A 224 22.64 -2.61 5.22
N MET A 225 23.00 -3.38 4.19
CA MET A 225 22.21 -4.52 3.72
C MET A 225 22.68 -5.81 4.40
N SER A 226 21.75 -6.58 4.95
CA SER A 226 22.05 -7.89 5.53
C SER A 226 22.43 -8.92 4.45
N PRO A 227 23.12 -10.02 4.80
CA PRO A 227 23.27 -11.16 3.90
C PRO A 227 21.92 -11.67 3.38
N GLY A 228 20.91 -11.72 4.25
CA GLY A 228 19.55 -12.12 3.90
C GLY A 228 18.89 -11.23 2.84
N TYR A 229 19.09 -9.90 2.92
CA TYR A 229 18.63 -8.97 1.88
C TYR A 229 19.21 -9.30 0.51
N ARG A 230 20.52 -9.55 0.45
CA ARG A 230 21.23 -9.84 -0.81
C ARG A 230 20.72 -11.13 -1.43
N GLN A 231 20.56 -12.18 -0.62
CA GLN A 231 20.02 -13.45 -1.09
C GLN A 231 18.57 -13.29 -1.58
N ALA A 232 17.70 -12.64 -0.80
CA ALA A 232 16.31 -12.43 -1.19
C ALA A 232 16.18 -11.61 -2.49
N LEU A 233 17.10 -10.68 -2.73
CA LEU A 233 17.17 -9.90 -3.96
C LEU A 233 17.58 -10.75 -5.16
N GLU A 234 18.51 -11.70 -4.97
CA GLU A 234 18.91 -12.67 -5.99
C GLU A 234 17.76 -13.63 -6.31
N ASP A 235 17.12 -14.21 -5.29
CA ASP A 235 15.97 -15.12 -5.44
C ASP A 235 14.83 -14.44 -6.24
N MET A 236 14.53 -13.18 -5.93
CA MET A 236 13.56 -12.38 -6.68
C MET A 236 13.97 -12.19 -8.15
N ARG A 237 15.25 -11.93 -8.42
CA ARG A 237 15.76 -11.74 -9.79
C ARG A 237 15.68 -13.03 -10.60
N GLU A 238 16.05 -14.16 -10.01
CA GLU A 238 15.96 -15.48 -10.64
C GLU A 238 14.51 -15.87 -10.96
N GLN A 239 13.58 -15.59 -10.04
CA GLN A 239 12.15 -15.82 -10.29
C GLN A 239 11.62 -14.94 -11.44
N ASN A 240 12.01 -13.68 -11.49
CA ASN A 240 11.61 -12.78 -12.58
C ASN A 240 12.23 -13.21 -13.93
N ALA A 241 13.48 -13.66 -13.92
CA ALA A 241 14.14 -14.17 -15.11
C ALA A 241 13.44 -15.42 -15.64
N SER A 242 13.17 -16.42 -14.78
CA SER A 242 12.48 -17.65 -15.17
C SER A 242 11.05 -17.41 -15.70
N LYS A 243 10.33 -16.42 -15.18
CA LYS A 243 9.04 -15.99 -15.74
C LYS A 243 9.17 -15.38 -17.14
N ALA A 244 10.25 -14.66 -17.41
CA ALA A 244 10.51 -14.07 -18.72
C ALA A 244 10.95 -15.09 -19.79
N THR A 245 11.50 -16.25 -19.38
CA THR A 245 11.96 -17.31 -20.29
C THR A 245 10.90 -18.37 -20.63
N LEU A 246 9.71 -18.34 -20.04
CA LEU A 246 8.61 -19.24 -20.40
C LEU A 246 8.01 -18.80 -21.76
N PRO A 247 8.10 -19.62 -22.83
CA PRO A 247 7.48 -19.29 -24.10
C PRO A 247 5.95 -19.41 -24.00
N ASP A 248 5.27 -18.52 -24.73
CA ASP A 248 3.83 -18.23 -24.73
C ASP A 248 2.96 -19.38 -25.32
N PHE A 249 3.07 -20.59 -24.76
CA PHE A 249 2.38 -21.80 -25.20
C PHE A 249 1.40 -22.32 -24.16
N ALA A 250 0.44 -21.51 -23.70
CA ALA A 250 -0.71 -22.03 -22.94
C ALA A 250 -1.92 -21.07 -22.87
N MET A 251 -2.36 -20.49 -23.99
CA MET A 251 -3.76 -20.10 -24.16
C MET A 251 -4.16 -20.33 -25.62
N LYS A 252 -4.54 -21.57 -25.94
CA LYS A 252 -5.36 -21.85 -27.13
C LYS A 252 -6.80 -22.02 -26.67
N ASP A 253 -7.63 -21.17 -27.24
CA ASP A 253 -9.07 -21.06 -27.04
C ASP A 253 -9.81 -22.40 -27.19
N GLU A 254 -10.40 -22.90 -26.11
CA GLU A 254 -11.48 -23.88 -26.14
C GLU A 254 -12.83 -23.19 -25.95
N TYR A 255 -13.15 -22.23 -26.83
CA TYR A 255 -14.54 -21.75 -27.01
C TYR A 255 -14.82 -21.48 -28.49
N SER A 256 -14.95 -22.54 -29.29
CA SER A 256 -15.78 -22.52 -30.49
C SER A 256 -16.21 -23.93 -30.87
N ARG A 257 -17.28 -24.42 -30.24
CA ARG A 257 -18.16 -25.43 -30.85
C ARG A 257 -19.39 -24.70 -31.39
N GLY A 258 -19.19 -24.00 -32.50
CA GLY A 258 -20.24 -23.39 -33.32
C GLY A 258 -20.49 -24.24 -34.56
N TYR A 259 -21.73 -24.72 -34.70
CA TYR A 259 -22.27 -25.50 -35.81
C TYR A 259 -21.87 -24.98 -37.20
N SER A 260 -21.27 -25.85 -38.02
CA SER A 260 -21.26 -25.71 -39.48
C SER A 260 -22.10 -26.82 -40.11
N ARG A 261 -23.29 -26.41 -40.56
CA ARG A 261 -24.08 -27.10 -41.57
C ARG A 261 -23.25 -27.21 -42.85
N SER A 262 -23.11 -28.42 -43.38
CA SER A 262 -22.88 -28.64 -44.80
C SER A 262 -23.74 -29.81 -45.25
N GLY A 263 -24.84 -29.51 -45.93
CA GLY A 263 -25.44 -30.46 -46.86
C GLY A 263 -24.64 -30.43 -48.16
N ILE A 264 -24.52 -31.58 -48.82
CA ILE A 264 -24.68 -31.73 -50.27
C ILE A 264 -24.99 -33.21 -50.55
N SER A 265 -25.93 -33.36 -51.47
CA SER A 265 -26.51 -34.54 -52.08
C SER A 265 -25.51 -35.53 -52.70
N ARG A 266 -25.81 -36.83 -52.60
CA ARG A 266 -26.30 -37.68 -53.70
C ARG A 266 -26.90 -38.95 -53.14
#